data_AF-A0A290ZDV8-F1
#
_entry.id   AF-A0A290ZDV8-F1
#
_cell.length_a   1.000
_cell.length_b   1.000
_cell.length_c   1.000
_cell.angle_alpha   90.00
_cell.angle_beta   90.00
_cell.angle_gamma   90.00
#
_symmetry.space_group_name_H-M   'P 1'
#
loop_
_entity.id
_entity.type
_entity.pdbx_description
1 polymer ?
#
loop_
_entity_poly.entity_id
_entity_poly.type
_entity_poly.pdbx_seq_one_letter_code
_entity_poly.pdbx_strand_id
1 'polypeptide(L)'
;MRVVVEAVDGRRPLGQVRAVLTGSAAREVGRLLSPGTSGTAVGGLRMCRVSERVAEIAGTLRRGARVRALAARAELVEGRWLLSRFHLLP
;
A
#
# COMPACT_ATOMS: atom_id res chain seq x y z
N MET A 1 -15.01 -8.04 1.22
CA MET A 1 -13.60 -8.19 0.75
C MET A 1 -13.19 -7.12 -0.28
N ARG A 2 -13.69 -5.87 -0.19
CA ARG A 2 -13.57 -4.89 -1.30
C ARG A 2 -12.68 -3.68 -1.02
N VAL A 3 -12.60 -3.21 0.23
CA VAL A 3 -11.95 -1.91 0.55
C VAL A 3 -10.42 -1.96 0.46
N VAL A 4 -9.79 -3.05 0.93
CA VAL A 4 -8.32 -3.20 0.81
C VAL A 4 -7.92 -3.57 -0.61
N VAL A 5 -8.76 -4.31 -1.34
CA VAL A 5 -8.53 -4.61 -2.76
C VAL A 5 -8.61 -3.33 -3.59
N GLU A 6 -9.59 -2.45 -3.37
CA GLU A 6 -9.71 -1.17 -4.09
C GLU A 6 -8.59 -0.17 -3.74
N ALA A 7 -8.11 -0.17 -2.50
CA ALA A 7 -6.95 0.63 -2.08
C ALA A 7 -5.63 0.17 -2.74
N VAL A 8 -5.57 -1.11 -3.11
CA VAL A 8 -4.43 -1.79 -3.75
C VAL A 8 -4.69 -2.06 -5.24
N ASP A 9 -5.72 -1.46 -5.85
CA ASP A 9 -6.01 -1.58 -7.29
C ASP A 9 -5.59 -0.30 -8.06
N GLY A 10 -4.80 0.58 -7.44
CA GLY A 10 -4.30 1.81 -8.06
C GLY A 10 -5.36 2.88 -8.37
N ARG A 11 -6.65 2.61 -8.11
CA ARG A 11 -7.77 3.51 -8.40
C ARG A 11 -8.08 4.54 -7.31
N ARG A 12 -7.44 4.44 -6.13
CA ARG A 12 -7.61 5.38 -5.02
C ARG A 12 -6.30 6.13 -4.75
N PRO A 13 -6.33 7.47 -4.56
CA PRO A 13 -5.16 8.21 -4.09
C PRO A 13 -4.64 7.61 -2.78
N LEU A 14 -3.32 7.46 -2.67
CA LEU A 14 -2.66 6.84 -1.52
C LEU A 14 -3.06 7.46 -0.16
N GLY A 15 -3.56 8.71 -0.16
CA GLY A 15 -4.11 9.38 1.02
C GLY A 15 -5.29 8.64 1.67
N GLN A 16 -6.10 7.90 0.90
CA GLN A 16 -7.20 7.07 1.42
C GLN A 16 -6.73 5.72 1.98
N VAL A 17 -5.51 5.29 1.66
CA VAL A 17 -4.90 4.06 2.18
C VAL A 17 -4.54 4.21 3.66
N ARG A 18 -4.34 5.44 4.17
CA ARG A 18 -3.96 5.71 5.57
C ARG A 18 -4.88 5.07 6.60
N ALA A 19 -6.18 4.92 6.31
CA ALA A 19 -7.16 4.34 7.22
C ALA A 19 -6.99 2.81 7.44
N VAL A 20 -6.19 2.14 6.60
CA VAL A 20 -5.95 0.68 6.68
C VAL A 20 -4.50 0.33 7.00
N LEU A 21 -3.69 1.31 7.41
CA LEU A 21 -2.28 1.11 7.76
C LEU A 21 -2.13 0.86 9.25
N THR A 22 -1.29 -0.10 9.64
CA THR A 22 -0.76 -0.17 11.01
C THR A 22 0.31 0.91 11.21
N GLY A 23 0.69 1.20 12.46
CA GLY A 23 1.60 2.31 12.79
C GLY A 23 2.94 2.30 12.04
N SER A 24 3.54 1.12 11.79
CA SER A 24 4.78 0.98 11.01
C SER A 24 4.58 1.32 9.53
N ALA A 25 3.53 0.79 8.91
CA ALA A 25 3.22 1.07 7.51
C ALA A 25 2.75 2.53 7.32
N ALA A 26 2.04 3.09 8.29
CA ALA A 26 1.58 4.48 8.29
C ALA A 26 2.74 5.48 8.28
N ARG A 27 3.83 5.18 9.01
CA ARG A 27 5.04 6.02 9.01
C ARG A 27 5.73 6.03 7.64
N GLU A 28 5.78 4.89 6.97
CA GLU A 28 6.44 4.77 5.67
C GLU A 28 5.63 5.41 4.55
N VAL A 29 4.31 5.20 4.54
CA VAL A 29 3.39 5.90 3.63
C VAL A 29 3.30 7.40 3.96
N GLY A 30 3.36 7.79 5.23
CA GLY A 30 3.35 9.19 5.67
C GLY A 30 4.56 9.97 5.13
N ARG A 31 5.75 9.39 5.17
CA ARG A 31 6.96 9.98 4.54
C ARG A 31 6.82 10.18 3.04
N LEU A 32 5.97 9.37 2.40
CA LEU A 32 5.72 9.43 0.97
C LEU A 32 4.68 10.50 0.58
N LEU A 33 3.72 10.78 1.47
CA LEU A 33 2.59 11.68 1.22
C LEU A 33 2.73 13.05 1.88
N SER A 34 3.94 13.41 2.31
CA SER A 34 4.23 14.74 2.85
C SER A 34 3.69 15.84 1.92
N PRO A 35 3.08 16.91 2.46
CA PRO A 35 2.42 17.94 1.66
C PRO A 35 3.37 18.49 0.59
N GLY A 36 2.94 18.44 -0.69
CA GLY A 36 3.76 18.80 -1.86
C GLY A 36 3.90 17.67 -2.90
N THR A 37 3.47 16.44 -2.59
CA THR A 37 3.48 15.31 -3.53
C THR A 37 2.23 15.25 -4.40
N SER A 38 2.11 16.14 -5.37
CA SER A 38 1.25 15.94 -6.54
C SER A 38 1.89 14.87 -7.47
N GLY A 39 1.08 13.96 -8.04
CA GLY A 39 1.54 13.01 -9.04
C GLY A 39 2.12 11.68 -8.54
N THR A 40 1.75 11.22 -7.34
CA THR A 40 2.02 9.85 -6.89
C THR A 40 0.97 8.89 -7.45
N ALA A 41 1.40 7.89 -8.22
CA ALA A 41 0.53 6.87 -8.80
C ALA A 41 1.06 5.47 -8.45
N VAL A 42 0.16 4.55 -8.11
CA VAL A 42 0.52 3.14 -7.89
C VAL A 42 0.13 2.34 -9.13
N GLY A 43 1.02 1.45 -9.58
CA GLY A 43 0.82 0.63 -10.77
C GLY A 43 1.29 -0.81 -10.55
N GLY A 44 0.88 -1.70 -11.46
CA GLY A 44 1.39 -3.08 -11.52
C GLY A 44 1.21 -3.88 -10.23
N LEU A 45 0.15 -3.61 -9.46
CA LEU A 45 -0.07 -4.29 -8.19
C LEU A 45 -0.42 -5.76 -8.43
N ARG A 46 0.31 -6.63 -7.76
CA ARG A 46 0.11 -8.07 -7.69
C ARG A 46 -0.05 -8.45 -6.22
N MET A 47 -0.96 -9.36 -5.95
CA MET A 47 -1.22 -9.85 -4.60
C MET A 47 -1.17 -11.36 -4.58
N CYS A 48 -0.57 -11.92 -3.55
CA CYS A 48 -0.56 -13.34 -3.26
C CYS A 48 -1.13 -13.57 -1.85
N ARG A 49 -2.05 -14.51 -1.71
CA ARG A 49 -2.54 -14.92 -0.40
C ARG A 49 -1.57 -15.93 0.18
N VAL A 50 -0.96 -15.58 1.32
CA VAL A 50 -0.02 -16.46 2.03
C VAL A 50 -0.76 -17.39 2.99
N SER A 51 -1.84 -16.90 3.60
CA SER A 51 -2.75 -17.70 4.43
C SER A 51 -4.15 -17.08 4.45
N GLU A 52 -5.10 -17.71 5.16
CA GLU A 52 -6.44 -17.15 5.37
C GLU A 52 -6.44 -15.74 5.99
N ARG A 53 -5.36 -15.38 6.68
CA ARG A 53 -5.25 -14.11 7.41
C ARG A 53 -4.09 -13.23 6.94
N VAL A 54 -3.38 -13.63 5.90
CA VAL A 54 -2.19 -12.93 5.41
C VAL A 54 -2.19 -12.86 3.88
N ALA A 55 -1.93 -11.67 3.36
CA ALA A 55 -1.62 -11.47 1.95
C ALA A 55 -0.35 -10.63 1.79
N GLU A 56 0.41 -10.93 0.73
CA GLU A 56 1.55 -10.14 0.30
C GLU A 56 1.23 -9.43 -0.99
N ILE A 57 1.74 -8.22 -1.13
CA ILE A 57 1.45 -7.30 -2.21
C ILE A 57 2.79 -6.83 -2.77
N ALA A 58 2.94 -6.87 -4.08
CA ALA A 58 4.07 -6.29 -4.79
C ALA A 58 3.55 -5.36 -5.89
N GLY A 59 4.31 -4.34 -6.26
CA GLY A 59 3.95 -3.48 -7.38
C GLY A 59 4.94 -2.36 -7.60
N THR A 60 4.48 -1.29 -8.25
CA THR A 60 5.30 -0.12 -8.50
C THR A 60 4.63 1.15 -8.02
N LEU A 61 5.45 2.09 -7.62
CA LEU A 61 5.05 3.43 -7.24
C LEU A 61 5.78 4.42 -8.14
N ARG A 62 5.02 5.21 -8.88
CA ARG A 62 5.53 6.32 -9.67
C ARG A 62 5.36 7.62 -8.90
N ARG A 63 6.43 8.42 -8.85
CA ARG A 63 6.44 9.79 -8.31
C ARG A 63 7.13 10.69 -9.34
N GLY A 64 6.35 11.52 -10.02
CA GLY A 64 6.85 12.30 -11.16
C GLY A 64 7.44 11.36 -12.23
N ALA A 65 8.72 11.54 -12.54
CA ALA A 65 9.48 10.70 -13.49
C ALA A 65 10.13 9.46 -12.87
N ARG A 66 10.09 9.28 -11.54
CA ARG A 66 10.73 8.14 -10.86
C ARG A 66 9.74 7.02 -10.64
N VAL A 67 10.16 5.79 -10.87
CA VAL A 67 9.41 4.56 -10.54
C VAL A 67 10.22 3.76 -9.54
N ARG A 68 9.58 3.28 -8.48
CA ARG A 68 10.16 2.39 -7.47
C ARG A 68 9.31 1.14 -7.34
N ALA A 69 9.93 0.00 -7.08
CA ALA A 69 9.17 -1.18 -6.69
C ALA A 69 8.69 -1.04 -5.23
N LEU A 70 7.53 -1.60 -4.92
CA LEU A 70 6.98 -1.68 -3.58
C LEU A 70 6.71 -3.14 -3.20
N ALA A 71 6.84 -3.43 -1.92
CA ALA A 71 6.40 -4.68 -1.30
C ALA A 71 5.62 -4.33 -0.03
N ALA A 72 4.52 -5.02 0.22
CA ALA A 72 3.70 -4.81 1.40
C ALA A 72 3.08 -6.11 1.89
N ARG A 73 2.74 -6.14 3.17
CA ARG A 73 2.06 -7.27 3.82
C ARG A 73 0.77 -6.76 4.43
N ALA A 74 -0.33 -7.45 4.14
CA ALA A 74 -1.62 -7.24 4.75
C ALA A 74 -1.96 -8.40 5.69
N GLU A 75 -2.51 -8.08 6.86
CA GLU A 75 -2.93 -9.05 7.87
C GLU A 75 -4.37 -8.79 8.29
N LEU A 76 -5.15 -9.86 8.49
CA LEU A 76 -6.51 -9.79 8.99
C LEU A 76 -6.50 -9.70 10.52
N VAL A 77 -6.77 -8.50 11.04
CA VAL A 77 -6.86 -8.19 12.47
C VAL A 77 -8.30 -7.81 12.78
N GLU A 78 -8.94 -8.51 13.72
CA GLU A 78 -10.33 -8.24 14.14
C GLU A 78 -11.33 -8.07 12.97
N GLY A 79 -11.21 -8.92 11.95
CA GLY A 79 -12.07 -8.89 10.75
C GLY A 79 -11.74 -7.79 9.75
N ARG A 80 -10.66 -7.02 9.96
CA ARG A 80 -10.19 -5.96 9.06
C ARG A 80 -8.81 -6.29 8.52
N TRP A 81 -8.64 -6.14 7.21
CA TRP A 81 -7.33 -6.25 6.58
C TRP A 81 -6.56 -4.95 6.81
N LEU A 82 -5.37 -5.07 7.39
CA LEU A 82 -4.48 -3.95 7.69
C LEU A 82 -3.11 -4.20 7.06
N LEU A 83 -2.51 -3.17 6.47
CA LEU A 83 -1.12 -3.26 6.00
C LEU A 83 -0.18 -3.20 7.20
N SER A 84 0.44 -4.32 7.55
CA SER A 84 1.35 -4.49 8.68
C SER A 84 2.81 -4.15 8.33
N ARG A 85 3.18 -4.35 7.06
CA ARG A 85 4.50 -3.99 6.49
C ARG A 85 4.29 -3.28 5.17
N PHE A 86 5.15 -2.31 4.88
CA PHE A 86 5.21 -1.61 3.60
C PHE A 86 6.66 -1.21 3.37
N HIS A 87 7.18 -1.45 2.18
CA HIS A 87 8.55 -1.17 1.80
C HIS A 87 8.60 -0.63 0.38
N LEU A 88 9.39 0.43 0.18
CA LEU A 88 9.85 0.82 -1.15
C LEU A 88 11.27 0.32 -1.37
N LEU A 89 11.48 -0.29 -2.52
CA LEU A 89 12.78 -0.74 -2.95
C LEU A 89 13.55 0.44 -3.60
N PRO A 90 14.90 0.39 -3.59
CA PRO A 90 15.76 1.42 -4.17
C PRO A 90 15.44 1.76 -5.63
#